data_AF-A0A2R6BWD5-F1
#
_entry.id   AF-A0A2R6BWD5-F1
#
_cell.length_a   1.000
_cell.length_b   1.000
_cell.length_c   1.000
_cell.angle_alpha   90.00
_cell.angle_beta   90.00
_cell.angle_gamma   90.00
#
_symmetry.space_group_name_H-M   'P 1'
#
loop_
_entity.id
_entity.type
_entity.pdbx_description
1 polymer ?
#
loop_
_entity_poly.entity_id
_entity_poly.type
_entity_poly.pdbx_seq_one_letter_code
_entity_poly.pdbx_strand_id
1 'polypeptide(L)'
;MELEEDFAQLSMEELRKRIKTVERHVEVAEQDFYEKRNAYKKRPNDTNLAFLLTTAETVVDRYSRLVEAYRELVSRLEAKPS
;
A
#
# COMPACT_ATOMS: atom_id res chain seq x y z
N MET A 1 -2.75 15.99 6.31
CA MET A 1 -3.76 15.18 7.02
C MET A 1 -4.51 14.45 5.92
N GLU A 2 -4.12 13.22 5.59
CA GLU A 2 -4.94 12.37 4.70
C GLU A 2 -6.18 11.99 5.51
N LEU A 3 -7.37 12.27 4.99
CA LEU A 3 -8.60 11.71 5.56
C LEU A 3 -8.44 10.19 5.49
N GLU A 4 -8.51 9.50 6.63
CA GLU A 4 -8.62 8.05 6.66
C GLU A 4 -9.91 7.69 5.91
N GLU A 5 -9.76 7.29 4.65
CA GLU A 5 -10.90 6.83 3.85
C GLU A 5 -11.37 5.49 4.42
N ASP A 6 -12.55 5.51 5.01
CA ASP A 6 -13.20 4.32 5.52
C ASP A 6 -13.72 3.46 4.37
N PHE A 7 -13.04 2.34 4.10
CA PHE A 7 -13.44 1.39 3.06
C PHE A 7 -14.86 0.86 3.26
N ALA A 8 -15.37 0.82 4.50
CA ALA A 8 -16.71 0.34 4.82
C ALA A 8 -17.82 1.20 4.19
N GLN A 9 -17.54 2.47 3.89
CA GLN A 9 -18.53 3.41 3.34
C GLN A 9 -18.63 3.38 1.81
N LEU A 10 -17.66 2.77 1.13
CA LEU A 10 -17.65 2.68 -0.32
C LEU A 10 -18.70 1.68 -0.82
N SER A 11 -19.25 1.87 -2.02
CA SER A 11 -19.97 0.81 -2.73
C SER A 11 -19.03 -0.32 -3.18
N MET A 12 -19.58 -1.46 -3.61
CA MET A 12 -18.77 -2.59 -4.09
C MET A 12 -17.92 -2.24 -5.32
N GLU A 13 -18.45 -1.40 -6.22
CA GLU A 13 -17.71 -0.95 -7.41
C GLU A 13 -16.60 0.04 -7.04
N GLU A 14 -16.88 0.99 -6.15
CA GLU A 14 -15.90 1.94 -5.64
C GLU A 14 -14.78 1.25 -4.88
N LEU A 15 -15.11 0.27 -4.03
CA LEU A 15 -14.13 -0.55 -3.32
C LEU A 15 -13.19 -1.26 -4.28
N ARG A 16 -13.71 -1.87 -5.36
CA ARG A 16 -12.89 -2.53 -6.39
C ARG A 16 -11.98 -1.54 -7.13
N LYS A 17 -12.49 -0.35 -7.48
CA LYS A 17 -11.67 0.70 -8.10
C LYS A 17 -10.59 1.20 -7.14
N ARG A 18 -10.92 1.31 -5.86
CA ARG A 18 -10.00 1.75 -4.83
C ARG A 18 -8.89 0.74 -4.59
N ILE A 19 -9.21 -0.55 -4.50
CA ILE A 19 -8.22 -1.65 -4.44
C ILE A 19 -7.21 -1.51 -5.58
N LYS A 20 -7.67 -1.38 -6.85
CA LYS A 20 -6.76 -1.20 -8.00
C LYS A 20 -5.84 0.00 -7.87
N THR A 21 -6.33 1.08 -7.26
CA THR A 21 -5.53 2.29 -7.02
C THR A 21 -4.47 2.03 -5.95
N VAL A 22 -4.84 1.35 -4.86
CA VAL A 22 -3.90 0.97 -3.80
C VAL A 22 -2.87 -0.03 -4.30
N GLU A 23 -3.24 -1.00 -5.14
CA GLU A 23 -2.30 -1.92 -5.81
C GLU A 23 -1.24 -1.14 -6.60
N ARG A 24 -1.67 -0.18 -7.42
CA ARG A 24 -0.74 0.69 -8.16
C ARG A 24 0.17 1.50 -7.23
N HIS A 25 -0.34 1.96 -6.09
CA HIS A 25 0.49 2.67 -5.11
C HIS A 25 1.52 1.75 -4.46
N VAL A 26 1.18 0.48 -4.20
CA VAL A 26 2.11 -0.55 -3.73
C VAL A 26 3.21 -0.77 -4.78
N GLU A 27 2.85 -1.00 -6.04
CA GLU A 27 3.83 -1.22 -7.12
C GLU A 27 4.84 -0.08 -7.23
N VAL A 28 4.37 1.18 -7.19
CA VAL A 28 5.23 2.36 -7.24
C VAL A 28 6.15 2.44 -6.00
N ALA A 29 5.60 2.19 -4.81
CA ALA A 29 6.38 2.21 -3.57
C ALA A 29 7.45 1.11 -3.56
N GLU A 30 7.14 -0.09 -4.06
CA GLU A 30 8.09 -1.19 -4.17
C GLU A 30 9.23 -0.84 -5.12
N GLN A 31 8.90 -0.27 -6.28
CA GLN A 31 9.92 0.17 -7.23
C GLN A 31 10.88 1.18 -6.58
N ASP A 32 10.36 2.20 -5.90
CA ASP A 32 11.18 3.19 -5.21
C ASP A 32 12.04 2.56 -4.09
N PHE A 33 11.48 1.63 -3.32
CA PHE A 33 12.26 0.86 -2.34
C PHE A 33 13.43 0.12 -2.97
N TYR A 34 13.23 -0.59 -4.09
CA TYR A 34 14.31 -1.28 -4.78
C TYR A 34 15.37 -0.33 -5.32
N GLU A 35 14.96 0.84 -5.83
CA GLU A 35 15.89 1.89 -6.26
C GLU A 35 16.74 2.41 -5.10
N LYS A 36 16.13 2.73 -3.95
CA LYS A 36 16.85 3.18 -2.75
C LYS A 36 17.73 2.09 -2.15
N ARG A 37 17.28 0.83 -2.16
CA ARG A 37 18.07 -0.32 -1.73
C ARG A 37 19.32 -0.49 -2.60
N ASN A 38 19.17 -0.34 -3.90
CA ASN A 38 20.30 -0.38 -4.83
C ASN A 38 21.27 0.80 -4.63
N ALA A 39 20.74 2.00 -4.34
CA ALA A 39 21.58 3.17 -4.02
C ALA A 39 22.40 2.96 -2.74
N TYR A 40 21.76 2.47 -1.66
CA TYR A 40 22.44 2.13 -0.42
C TYR A 40 23.49 1.03 -0.61
N LYS A 41 23.16 -0.03 -1.36
CA LYS A 41 24.11 -1.11 -1.68
C LYS A 41 25.35 -0.60 -2.44
N LYS A 42 25.18 0.36 -3.35
CA LYS A 42 26.28 0.97 -4.11
C LYS A 42 27.11 1.95 -3.25
N ARG A 43 26.46 2.68 -2.35
CA ARG A 43 27.08 3.71 -1.51
C ARG A 43 26.45 3.68 -0.11
N PRO A 44 26.96 2.85 0.81
CA PRO A 44 26.42 2.76 2.15
C PRO A 44 26.83 4.01 2.95
N ASN A 45 25.84 4.82 3.31
CA ASN A 45 25.99 5.99 4.18
C ASN A 45 24.65 6.29 4.86
N ASP A 46 24.69 7.13 5.89
CA ASP A 46 23.53 7.43 6.74
C ASP A 46 22.37 8.06 5.96
N THR A 47 22.67 8.91 4.97
CA THR A 47 21.65 9.52 4.12
C THR A 47 20.91 8.48 3.27
N ASN A 48 21.64 7.57 2.61
CA ASN A 48 21.06 6.52 1.81
C ASN A 48 20.34 5.48 2.66
N LEU A 49 20.83 5.22 3.89
CA LEU A 49 20.15 4.37 4.85
C LEU A 49 18.83 4.99 5.29
N ALA A 50 18.81 6.28 5.64
CA ALA A 50 17.60 6.99 6.01
C ALA A 50 16.56 6.95 4.88
N PHE A 51 16.96 7.23 3.63
CA PHE A 51 16.05 7.11 2.49
C PHE A 51 15.50 5.69 2.30
N LEU A 52 16.32 4.65 2.46
CA LEU A 52 15.88 3.27 2.38
C LEU A 52 14.88 2.90 3.48
N LEU A 53 15.10 3.37 4.71
CA LEU A 53 14.20 3.10 5.84
C LEU A 53 12.86 3.80 5.63
N THR A 54 12.86 5.07 5.24
CA THR A 54 11.62 5.81 4.97
C THR A 54 10.81 5.21 3.83
N THR A 55 11.45 4.73 2.76
CA THR A 55 10.73 4.06 1.67
C THR A 55 10.22 2.69 2.09
N ALA A 56 10.96 1.95 2.93
CA ALA A 56 10.48 0.69 3.51
C ALA A 56 9.22 0.89 4.37
N GLU A 57 9.20 1.92 5.23
CA GLU A 57 8.02 2.27 6.02
C GLU A 57 6.82 2.62 5.13
N THR A 58 7.06 3.37 4.05
CA THR A 58 6.02 3.70 3.06
C THR A 58 5.45 2.45 2.41
N VAL A 59 6.30 1.51 1.98
CA VAL A 59 5.85 0.23 1.40
C VAL A 59 4.98 -0.55 2.39
N VAL A 60 5.38 -0.62 3.66
CA VAL A 60 4.62 -1.30 4.71
C VAL A 60 3.24 -0.65 4.91
N ASP A 61 3.15 0.68 4.97
CA ASP A 61 1.86 1.39 5.03
C ASP A 61 0.95 1.05 3.84
N ARG A 62 1.50 1.10 2.61
CA ARG A 62 0.71 0.80 1.40
C ARG A 62 0.20 -0.63 1.40
N TYR A 63 1.02 -1.60 1.81
CA TYR A 63 0.59 -2.99 1.96
C TYR A 63 -0.48 -3.16 3.03
N SER A 64 -0.38 -2.48 4.18
CA SER A 64 -1.41 -2.53 5.23
C SER A 64 -2.77 -2.08 4.69
N ARG A 65 -2.81 -0.94 4.00
CA ARG A 65 -4.03 -0.43 3.37
C ARG A 65 -4.60 -1.37 2.32
N LEU A 66 -3.74 -2.04 1.55
CA LEU A 66 -4.17 -3.03 0.56
C LEU A 66 -4.82 -4.25 1.22
N VAL A 67 -4.22 -4.74 2.31
CA VAL A 67 -4.76 -5.85 3.11
C VAL A 67 -6.13 -5.48 3.70
N GLU A 68 -6.27 -4.28 4.24
CA GLU A 68 -7.56 -3.77 4.76
C GLU A 68 -8.63 -3.73 3.67
N ALA A 69 -8.32 -3.17 2.50
CA ALA A 69 -9.27 -3.08 1.39
C ALA A 69 -9.71 -4.48 0.90
N TYR A 70 -8.79 -5.44 0.84
CA TYR A 70 -9.13 -6.83 0.48
C TYR A 70 -9.93 -7.55 1.55
N ARG A 71 -9.65 -7.32 2.84
CA ARG A 71 -10.46 -7.88 3.94
C ARG A 71 -11.90 -7.40 3.86
N GLU A 72 -12.10 -6.10 3.61
CA GLU A 72 -13.43 -5.53 3.43
C GLU A 72 -14.15 -6.14 2.21
N LEU A 73 -13.43 -6.34 1.10
CA LEU A 73 -13.97 -6.98 -0.09
C LEU A 73 -14.47 -8.40 0.21
N VAL A 74 -13.66 -9.21 0.91
CA VAL A 74 -13.99 -10.59 1.29
C VAL A 74 -15.19 -10.61 2.22
N SER A 75 -15.19 -9.79 3.26
CA SER A 75 -16.31 -9.65 4.21
C SER A 75 -17.65 -9.44 3.50
N ARG A 76 -17.70 -8.54 2.50
CA ARG A 76 -18.91 -8.27 1.71
C ARG A 76 -19.32 -9.41 0.78
N LEU A 77 -18.36 -10.16 0.25
CA LEU A 77 -18.65 -11.32 -0.59
C LEU A 77 -19.22 -12.47 0.24
N GLU A 78 -18.72 -12.67 1.46
CA GLU A 78 -19.21 -13.69 2.40
C GLU A 78 -20.57 -13.32 3.02
N ALA A 79 -20.85 -12.02 3.21
CA ALA A 79 -22.12 -11.55 3.76
C ALA A 79 -23.32 -11.67 2.80
N LYS A 80 -23.10 -11.98 1.51
CA LYS A 80 -24.21 -12.21 0.56
C LYS A 80 -24.74 -13.64 0.74
N PRO A 81 -26.04 -13.82 1.08
CA PRO A 81 -26.62 -15.16 1.11
C PRO A 81 -26.61 -15.75 -0.32
N SER A 82 -26.27 -17.03 -0.38
CA SER A 82 -26.38 -17.88 -1.58
C SER A 82 -27.83 -17.98 -2.05
#